data_AF-A0A2Z5ZLC3-F1
#
_entry.id   AF-A0A2Z5ZLC3-F1
#
_cell.length_a   1.000
_cell.length_b   1.000
_cell.length_c   1.000
_cell.angle_alpha   90.00
_cell.angle_beta   90.00
_cell.angle_gamma   90.00
#
_symmetry.space_group_name_H-M   'P 1'
#
loop_
_entity.id
_entity.type
_entity.pdbx_description
1 polymer ?
#
loop_
_entity_poly.entity_id
_entity_poly.type
_entity_poly.pdbx_seq_one_letter_code
_entity_poly.pdbx_strand_id
1 'polypeptide(L)' 'MCGKPAQHATRPFCSQRCADIDLGRWFTGQYRVPGPPVDEENIQKNERNDER' A
#
# COMPACT_ATOMS: atom_id res chain seq x y z
N MET A 1 -5.53 5.77 10.93
CA MET A 1 -4.75 7.01 11.15
C MET A 1 -5.42 7.83 12.25
N CYS A 2 -4.65 8.54 13.09
CA CYS A 2 -5.13 9.24 14.30
C CYS A 2 -6.09 10.44 14.04
N GLY A 3 -6.13 10.98 12.81
CA GLY A 3 -6.92 12.16 12.44
C GLY A 3 -6.37 13.52 12.91
N LYS A 4 -5.27 13.54 13.67
CA LYS A 4 -4.61 14.78 14.12
C LYS A 4 -3.81 15.44 12.98
N PRO A 5 -3.61 16.77 13.02
CA PRO A 5 -2.80 17.46 12.01
C PRO A 5 -1.35 16.97 12.01
N ALA A 6 -0.72 17.02 10.84
CA ALA A 6 0.67 16.63 10.68
C ALA A 6 1.61 17.60 11.42
N GLN A 7 2.65 17.05 12.07
CA GLN A 7 3.69 17.87 12.71
C GLN A 7 4.89 18.00 11.78
N HIS A 8 5.59 19.15 11.81
CA HIS A 8 6.74 19.41 10.92
C HIS A 8 7.79 18.29 10.95
N ALA A 9 8.12 17.78 12.13
CA ALA A 9 9.16 16.76 12.30
C ALA A 9 8.76 15.37 11.78
N THR A 10 7.46 15.09 11.64
CA THR A 10 6.95 13.74 11.30
C THR A 10 6.02 13.77 10.09
N ARG A 11 6.06 14.80 9.25
CA ARG A 11 5.20 14.89 8.07
C ARG A 11 5.39 13.65 7.17
N PRO A 12 4.29 13.08 6.62
CA PRO A 12 2.90 13.56 6.65
C PRO A 12 2.08 13.18 7.91
N PHE A 13 2.69 12.66 8.97
CA PHE A 13 2.03 12.09 10.14
C PHE A 13 1.90 13.06 11.33
N CYS A 14 1.03 12.69 12.27
CA CYS A 14 0.84 13.41 13.53
C CYS A 14 1.89 13.06 14.60
N SER A 15 2.62 11.95 14.44
CA SER A 15 3.68 11.47 15.35
C SER A 15 4.45 10.28 14.75
N GLN A 16 5.59 9.93 15.35
CA GLN A 16 6.35 8.72 14.98
C GLN A 16 5.49 7.45 15.07
N ARG A 17 4.72 7.30 16.16
CA ARG A 17 3.80 6.15 16.35
C ARG A 17 2.84 5.98 15.16
N CYS A 18 2.36 7.08 14.57
CA CYS A 18 1.45 6.99 13.42
C CYS A 18 2.17 6.63 12.12
N ALA A 19 3.43 7.03 11.96
CA ALA A 19 4.27 6.56 10.85
C ALA A 19 4.53 5.05 10.98
N ASP A 20 4.85 4.56 12.17
CA ASP A 20 5.12 3.13 12.40
C ASP A 20 3.86 2.27 12.16
N ILE A 21 2.67 2.75 12.56
CA ILE A 21 1.40 2.07 12.28
C ILE A 21 1.13 2.01 10.77
N ASP A 22 1.41 3.09 10.05
CA ASP A 22 1.25 3.12 8.59
C ASP A 22 2.19 2.09 7.95
N LEU A 23 3.46 2.08 8.34
CA LEU A 23 4.43 1.09 7.88
C LEU A 23 3.98 -0.35 8.19
N GLY A 24 3.42 -0.60 9.38
CA GLY A 24 2.85 -1.90 9.72
C GLY A 24 1.69 -2.31 8.80
N ARG A 25 0.85 -1.36 8.36
CA ARG A 25 -0.22 -1.63 7.37
C ARG A 25 0.33 -1.95 5.99
N TRP A 26 1.43 -1.34 5.59
CA TRP A 26 2.16 -1.69 4.37
C TRP A 26 2.68 -3.13 4.44
N PHE A 27 3.40 -3.49 5.49
CA PHE A 27 3.99 -4.84 5.62
C PHE A 27 2.95 -5.95 5.77
N THR A 28 1.78 -5.65 6.32
CA THR A 28 0.68 -6.62 6.44
C THR A 28 -0.22 -6.68 5.19
N GLY A 29 0.13 -5.96 4.11
CA GLY A 29 -0.64 -5.96 2.86
C GLY A 29 -2.03 -5.35 3.00
N GLN A 30 -2.28 -4.54 4.04
CA GLN A 30 -3.56 -3.86 4.23
C GLN A 30 -3.79 -2.81 3.15
N TYR A 31 -2.70 -2.21 2.64
CA TYR A 31 -2.74 -1.38 1.44
C TYR A 31 -2.69 -2.27 0.21
N ARG A 32 -3.87 -2.62 -0.29
CA ARG A 32 -4.07 -3.36 -1.54
C ARG A 32 -5.20 -2.73 -2.34
N VAL A 33 -5.05 -2.74 -3.66
CA VAL A 33 -6.12 -2.36 -4.58
C VAL A 33 -6.91 -3.62 -4.93
N PRO A 34 -8.24 -3.65 -4.68
CA PRO A 34 -9.05 -4.79 -5.11
C PRO A 34 -9.03 -4.86 -6.64
N GLY A 35 -8.66 -6.03 -7.17
CA GLY A 35 -8.72 -6.34 -8.59
C GLY A 35 -9.90 -7.26 -8.93
N PRO A 36 -10.21 -7.42 -10.23
CA PRO A 36 -11.08 -8.50 -10.67
C PRO A 36 -10.53 -9.86 -10.20
N PRO A 37 -11.38 -10.90 -10.09
CA PRO A 37 -10.92 -12.24 -9.79
C PRO A 37 -9.83 -12.63 -10.79
N VAL A 38 -8.80 -13.28 -10.26
CA VAL A 38 -7.67 -13.70 -11.08
C VAL A 38 -8.15 -14.83 -11.98
N ASP A 39 -8.21 -14.54 -13.27
CA ASP A 39 -8.39 -15.49 -14.35
C ASP A 39 -7.00 -16.04 -14.73
N GLU A 40 -6.82 -17.36 -14.69
CA GLU A 40 -5.56 -18.06 -14.99
C GLU A 40 -5.03 -17.76 -16.42
N GLU A 41 -5.91 -17.51 -17.39
CA GLU A 41 -5.54 -17.07 -18.75
C GLU A 41 -5.04 -15.62 -18.79
N ASN A 42 -5.48 -14.79 -17.83
CA ASN A 42 -5.11 -13.38 -17.73
C ASN A 42 -3.74 -13.18 -17.08
N ILE A 43 -3.35 -14.03 -16.10
CA ILE A 43 -2.01 -14.00 -15.51
C ILE A 43 -0.94 -14.15 -16.61
N GLN A 44 -1.13 -15.14 -17.50
CA GLN A 44 -0.19 -15.44 -18.59
C GLN A 44 -0.06 -14.30 -19.62
N LYS A 45 -1.07 -13.43 -19.76
CA LYS A 45 -0.98 -12.26 -20.65
C LYS A 45 -0.17 -11.12 -20.03
N ASN A 46 -0.21 -10.97 -18.70
CA ASN A 46 0.50 -9.89 -18.02
C ASN A 46 2.01 -10.17 -17.98
N GLU A 47 2.42 -11.41 -17.72
CA GLU A 47 3.84 -11.80 -17.70
C GLU A 47 4.51 -11.62 -19.07
N ARG A 48 3.81 -11.93 -20.18
CA ARG A 48 4.34 -11.74 -21.55
C ARG A 48 4.49 -10.26 -21.97
N ASN A 49 3.76 -9.34 -21.32
CA ASN A 49 3.82 -7.92 -21.64
C ASN A 49 4.92 -7.18 -20.86
N ASP A 50 5.37 -7.71 -19.73
CA ASP A 50 6.42 -7.13 -18.86
C ASP A 50 7.85 -7.47 -19.33
N GLU A 51 7.99 -8.39 -20.30
CA GLU A 51 9.26 -8.79 -20.93
C GLU A 51 9.60 -8.01 -22.22
N ARG A 52 8.83 -6.97 -22.58
CA ARG A 52 9.00 -6.21 -23.84
C ARG A 52 9.57 -4.81 -23.65
#